data_AF-A0A536R6M1-F1
#
_entry.id   AF-A0A536R6M1-F1
#
_cell.length_a   1.000
_cell.length_b   1.000
_cell.length_c   1.000
_cell.angle_alpha   90.00
_cell.angle_beta   90.00
_cell.angle_gamma   90.00
#
_symmetry.space_group_name_H-M   'P 1'
#
loop_
_entity.id
_entity.type
_entity.pdbx_description
1 polymer ?
#
loop_
_entity_poly.entity_id
_entity_poly.type
_entity_poly.pdbx_seq_one_letter_code
_entity_poly.pdbx_strand_id
1 'polypeptide(L)'
;MADSLYDCLGGIDAITAVVGSFRDRVAGDDRINLKFARTDLARLTKMLIDQVCEATGGPCRYTGRSMKEAHASMGVTNGEFDALVEDLVATLNQFNVGKAEQDDLLGLLGPMKSEIVEVTSKEVGTPLPDAFQAAPAMRN
;
A
#
# COMPACT_ATOMS: atom_id res chain seq x y z
N MET A 1 -0.19 -28.26 2.59
CA MET A 1 -0.66 -27.22 3.52
C MET A 1 0.01 -25.94 3.06
N ALA A 2 -0.63 -24.78 3.20
CA ALA A 2 0.04 -23.52 2.93
C ALA A 2 1.06 -23.29 4.05
N ASP A 3 2.32 -23.07 3.71
CA ASP A 3 3.42 -22.93 4.69
C ASP A 3 3.61 -21.47 5.12
N SER A 4 2.98 -20.53 4.39
CA SER A 4 3.03 -19.09 4.62
C SER A 4 1.70 -18.41 4.25
N LEU A 5 1.48 -17.19 4.72
CA LEU A 5 0.35 -16.36 4.28
C LEU A 5 0.43 -16.07 2.78
N TYR A 6 1.65 -15.95 2.23
CA TYR A 6 1.89 -15.83 0.79
C TYR A 6 1.24 -17.00 0.01
N ASP A 7 1.41 -18.23 0.49
CA ASP A 7 0.79 -19.41 -0.14
C ASP A 7 -0.73 -19.40 0.03
N CYS A 8 -1.24 -18.99 1.20
CA CYS A 8 -2.68 -18.83 1.45
C CYS A 8 -3.31 -17.79 0.52
N LEU A 9 -2.60 -16.71 0.21
CA LEU A 9 -3.04 -15.65 -0.69
C LEU A 9 -2.95 -16.03 -2.17
N GLY A 10 -2.43 -17.22 -2.51
CA GLY A 10 -2.31 -17.70 -3.89
C GLY A 10 -1.01 -17.28 -4.58
N GLY A 11 -0.01 -16.86 -3.82
CA GLY A 11 1.32 -16.53 -4.32
C GLY A 11 1.40 -15.24 -5.16
N ILE A 12 2.51 -15.09 -5.90
CA ILE A 12 2.89 -13.83 -6.53
C ILE A 12 1.91 -13.35 -7.59
N ASP A 13 1.28 -14.26 -8.34
CA ASP A 13 0.33 -13.90 -9.39
C ASP A 13 -0.94 -13.29 -8.78
N ALA A 14 -1.44 -13.88 -7.70
CA ALA A 14 -2.60 -13.38 -6.97
C ALA A 14 -2.30 -12.04 -6.30
N ILE A 15 -1.13 -11.91 -5.64
CA ILE A 15 -0.67 -10.65 -5.05
C ILE A 15 -0.55 -9.56 -6.11
N THR A 16 0.03 -9.88 -7.27
CA THR A 16 0.19 -8.93 -8.38
C THR A 16 -1.17 -8.43 -8.89
N ALA A 17 -2.14 -9.33 -9.03
CA ALA A 17 -3.49 -8.98 -9.46
C ALA A 17 -4.22 -8.10 -8.44
N VAL A 18 -4.15 -8.45 -7.15
CA VAL A 18 -4.73 -7.65 -6.06
C VAL A 18 -4.10 -6.26 -6.00
N VAL A 19 -2.77 -6.17 -6.05
CA VAL A 19 -2.06 -4.88 -6.01
C VAL A 19 -2.39 -4.02 -7.23
N GLY A 20 -2.50 -4.60 -8.42
CA GLY A 20 -2.95 -3.89 -9.61
C GLY A 20 -4.34 -3.28 -9.45
N SER A 21 -5.31 -4.09 -8.99
CA SER A 21 -6.67 -3.61 -8.74
C SER A 21 -6.75 -2.57 -7.61
N PHE A 22 -5.93 -2.73 -6.57
CA PHE A 22 -5.86 -1.79 -5.46
C PHE A 22 -5.29 -0.44 -5.91
N ARG A 23 -4.22 -0.45 -6.72
CA ARG A 23 -3.67 0.77 -7.35
C ARG A 23 -4.74 1.53 -8.11
N ASP A 24 -5.53 0.84 -8.93
CA ASP A 24 -6.56 1.47 -9.75
C ASP A 24 -7.70 2.05 -8.90
N ARG A 25 -8.07 1.37 -7.81
CA ARG A 25 -9.02 1.89 -6.83
C ARG A 25 -8.52 3.18 -6.18
N VAL A 26 -7.30 3.17 -5.66
CA VAL A 26 -6.66 4.33 -5.02
C VAL A 26 -6.54 5.51 -5.98
N ALA A 27 -6.20 5.25 -7.25
CA ALA A 27 -6.13 6.29 -8.28
C ALA A 27 -7.49 6.97 -8.54
N GLY A 28 -8.59 6.25 -8.30
CA GLY A 28 -9.96 6.76 -8.44
C GLY A 28 -10.58 7.31 -7.15
N ASP A 29 -9.93 7.20 -6.00
CA ASP A 29 -10.47 7.69 -4.73
C ASP A 29 -10.07 9.15 -4.47
N ASP A 30 -11.01 10.08 -4.65
CA ASP A 30 -10.81 11.52 -4.42
C ASP A 30 -10.41 11.88 -2.98
N ARG A 31 -10.57 10.95 -2.03
CA ARG A 31 -10.10 11.13 -0.64
C ARG A 31 -8.57 11.06 -0.54
N ILE A 32 -7.88 10.40 -1.48
CA ILE A 32 -6.44 10.10 -1.35
C ILE A 32 -5.65 10.28 -2.65
N ASN A 33 -6.28 10.35 -3.82
CA ASN A 33 -5.59 10.36 -5.12
C ASN A 33 -4.59 11.51 -5.27
N LEU A 34 -4.83 12.65 -4.62
CA LEU A 34 -3.91 13.80 -4.63
C LEU A 34 -2.53 13.45 -4.07
N LYS A 35 -2.43 12.52 -3.11
CA LYS A 35 -1.14 12.08 -2.57
C LYS A 35 -0.29 11.30 -3.57
N PHE A 36 -0.88 10.79 -4.64
CA PHE A 36 -0.22 10.00 -5.67
C PHE A 36 0.10 10.81 -6.93
N ALA A 37 -0.24 12.10 -6.99
CA ALA A 37 -0.14 12.93 -8.20
C ALA A 37 1.28 13.02 -8.81
N ARG A 38 2.34 12.85 -8.01
CA ARG A 38 3.75 12.87 -8.45
C ARG A 38 4.41 11.48 -8.43
N THR A 39 3.64 10.42 -8.23
CA THR A 39 4.16 9.07 -8.04
C THR A 39 4.37 8.35 -9.37
N ASP A 40 5.54 7.73 -9.53
CA ASP A 40 5.75 6.77 -10.62
C ASP A 40 4.96 5.48 -10.33
N LEU A 41 3.88 5.25 -11.09
CA LEU A 41 2.96 4.14 -10.85
C LEU A 41 3.61 2.77 -11.06
N ALA A 42 4.54 2.65 -12.01
CA ALA A 42 5.24 1.40 -12.27
C ALA A 42 6.11 0.99 -11.07
N ARG A 43 6.89 1.94 -10.54
CA ARG A 43 7.66 1.76 -9.32
C ARG A 43 6.76 1.47 -8.12
N LEU A 44 5.69 2.25 -7.91
CA LEU A 44 4.77 2.03 -6.80
C LEU A 44 4.21 0.60 -6.81
N THR A 45 3.74 0.16 -7.98
CA THR A 45 3.18 -1.19 -8.17
C THR A 45 4.21 -2.26 -7.82
N LYS A 46 5.44 -2.15 -8.35
CA LYS A 46 6.51 -3.10 -8.04
C LYS A 46 6.88 -3.13 -6.55
N MET A 47 7.04 -1.96 -5.94
CA MET A 47 7.40 -1.83 -4.53
C MET A 47 6.32 -2.40 -3.61
N LEU A 48 5.04 -2.17 -3.93
CA LEU A 48 3.94 -2.69 -3.13
C LEU A 48 3.80 -4.21 -3.28
N ILE A 49 4.02 -4.77 -4.48
CA ILE A 49 4.08 -6.22 -4.70
C ILE A 49 5.22 -6.83 -3.86
N ASP A 50 6.42 -6.28 -3.94
CA ASP A 50 7.57 -6.79 -3.18
C ASP A 50 7.33 -6.72 -1.67
N GLN A 51 6.76 -5.61 -1.18
CA GLN A 51 6.46 -5.39 0.23
C GLN A 51 5.45 -6.42 0.75
N VAL A 52 4.35 -6.65 0.02
CA VAL A 52 3.32 -7.63 0.40
C VAL A 52 3.88 -9.05 0.30
N CYS A 53 4.60 -9.37 -0.77
CA CYS A 53 5.21 -10.69 -0.95
C CYS A 53 6.20 -11.00 0.19
N GLU A 54 7.12 -10.09 0.53
CA GLU A 54 8.06 -10.28 1.64
C GLU A 54 7.31 -10.39 2.99
N ALA A 55 6.39 -9.46 3.27
CA ALA A 55 5.68 -9.42 4.57
C ALA A 55 4.84 -10.68 4.83
N THR A 56 4.31 -11.30 3.77
CA THR A 56 3.47 -12.51 3.86
C THR A 56 4.28 -13.81 3.88
N GLY A 57 5.62 -13.73 3.86
CA GLY A 57 6.53 -14.88 3.90
C GLY A 57 6.92 -15.45 2.54
N GLY A 58 6.64 -14.73 1.46
CA GLY A 58 7.03 -15.11 0.10
C GLY A 58 8.53 -14.91 -0.18
N PRO A 59 9.00 -15.36 -1.36
CA PRO A 59 10.43 -15.35 -1.71
C PRO A 59 10.95 -13.98 -2.14
N CYS A 60 10.09 -12.96 -2.24
CA CYS A 60 10.48 -11.62 -2.66
C CYS A 60 11.24 -10.89 -1.55
N ARG A 61 11.98 -9.86 -1.94
CA ARG A 61 12.66 -8.95 -1.02
C ARG A 61 12.26 -7.52 -1.32
N TYR A 62 11.81 -6.79 -0.31
CA TYR A 62 11.57 -5.37 -0.45
C TYR A 62 12.88 -4.61 -0.36
N THR A 63 13.21 -3.86 -1.42
CA THR A 63 14.44 -3.06 -1.50
C THR A 63 14.15 -1.57 -1.66
N GLY A 64 12.91 -1.16 -1.40
CA GLY A 64 12.51 0.23 -1.45
C GLY A 64 12.99 1.03 -0.23
N ARG A 65 12.57 2.30 -0.17
CA ARG A 65 12.76 3.16 1.00
C ARG A 65 11.98 2.59 2.19
N SER A 66 12.42 2.86 3.42
CA SER A 66 11.57 2.60 4.59
C SER A 66 10.23 3.34 4.46
N MET A 67 9.18 2.89 5.18
CA MET A 67 7.88 3.57 5.09
C MET A 67 7.99 5.02 5.55
N LYS A 68 8.80 5.28 6.59
CA LYS A 68 9.11 6.65 7.02
C LYS A 68 9.75 7.51 5.93
N GLU A 69 10.78 7.01 5.24
CA GLU A 69 11.44 7.76 4.16
C GLU A 69 10.58 7.91 2.90
N ALA A 70 9.73 6.92 2.62
CA ALA A 70 8.84 6.94 1.47
C ALA A 70 7.73 7.98 1.60
N HIS A 71 7.27 8.24 2.83
CA HIS A 71 6.16 9.14 3.14
C HIS A 71 6.58 10.44 3.83
N ALA A 72 7.88 10.64 4.07
CA ALA A 72 8.41 11.85 4.70
C ALA A 72 7.96 13.12 3.98
N SER A 73 7.46 14.10 4.76
CA SER A 73 6.95 15.40 4.28
C SER A 73 5.76 15.30 3.32
N MET A 74 5.07 14.15 3.26
CA MET A 74 3.85 13.97 2.48
C MET A 74 2.62 14.55 3.19
N GLY A 75 2.70 14.75 4.51
CA GLY A 75 1.62 15.29 5.32
C GLY A 75 0.41 14.35 5.39
N VAL A 76 0.63 13.04 5.39
CA VAL A 76 -0.46 12.05 5.42
C VAL A 76 -1.23 12.18 6.73
N THR A 77 -2.55 12.28 6.63
CA THR A 77 -3.44 12.34 7.79
C THR A 77 -3.87 10.94 8.25
N ASN A 78 -4.51 10.82 9.42
CA ASN A 78 -5.19 9.58 9.80
C ASN A 78 -6.33 9.26 8.84
N GLY A 79 -7.11 10.27 8.42
CA GLY A 79 -8.25 10.08 7.51
C GLY A 79 -7.83 9.49 6.16
N GLU A 80 -6.72 9.97 5.60
CA GLU A 80 -6.20 9.46 4.33
C GLU A 80 -5.64 8.04 4.46
N PHE A 81 -4.95 7.74 5.56
CA PHE A 81 -4.49 6.38 5.83
C PHE A 81 -5.67 5.41 6.02
N ASP A 82 -6.72 5.83 6.73
CA ASP A 82 -7.89 4.99 6.97
C ASP A 82 -8.65 4.75 5.64
N ALA A 83 -8.77 5.75 4.77
CA ALA A 83 -9.32 5.60 3.42
C ALA A 83 -8.50 4.61 2.56
N LEU A 84 -7.16 4.66 2.63
CA LEU A 84 -6.28 3.69 1.96
C LEU A 84 -6.53 2.25 2.45
N VAL A 85 -6.73 2.07 3.77
CA VAL A 85 -7.04 0.75 4.35
C VAL A 85 -8.42 0.26 3.90
N GLU A 86 -9.42 1.15 3.85
CA GLU A 86 -10.75 0.82 3.31
C GLU A 86 -10.66 0.34 1.86
N ASP A 87 -9.84 1.01 1.03
CA ASP A 87 -9.61 0.61 -0.36
C ASP A 87 -8.92 -0.75 -0.48
N LEU A 88 -7.97 -1.04 0.42
CA LEU A 88 -7.32 -2.35 0.46
C LEU A 88 -8.34 -3.43 0.80
N VAL A 89 -9.14 -3.24 1.85
CA VAL A 89 -10.20 -4.19 2.26
C VAL A 89 -11.22 -4.38 1.14
N ALA A 90 -11.67 -3.31 0.48
CA ALA A 90 -12.60 -3.41 -0.63
C ALA A 90 -12.02 -4.22 -1.80
N THR A 91 -10.72 -4.08 -2.07
CA THR A 91 -10.03 -4.85 -3.10
C THR A 91 -9.89 -6.32 -2.70
N LEU A 92 -9.51 -6.62 -1.46
CA LEU A 92 -9.43 -8.01 -0.98
C LEU A 92 -10.79 -8.71 -1.04
N ASN A 93 -11.87 -8.00 -0.71
CA ASN A 93 -13.24 -8.49 -0.84
C ASN A 93 -13.61 -8.77 -2.31
N GLN A 94 -13.24 -7.90 -3.25
CA GLN A 94 -13.46 -8.13 -4.68
C GLN A 94 -12.79 -9.41 -5.19
N PHE A 95 -11.64 -9.76 -4.60
CA PHE A 95 -10.90 -11.00 -4.91
C PHE A 95 -11.36 -12.21 -4.09
N ASN A 96 -12.39 -12.05 -3.25
CA ASN A 96 -12.89 -13.09 -2.35
C ASN A 96 -11.82 -13.67 -1.42
N VAL A 97 -10.84 -12.85 -1.01
CA VAL A 97 -9.84 -13.25 -0.01
C VAL A 97 -10.57 -13.52 1.31
N GLY A 98 -10.27 -14.66 1.95
CA GLY A 98 -10.90 -15.07 3.20
C GLY A 98 -10.62 -14.08 4.33
N LYS A 99 -11.55 -14.00 5.29
CA LYS A 99 -11.47 -13.01 6.39
C LYS A 99 -10.21 -13.20 7.24
N ALA A 100 -9.78 -14.44 7.46
CA ALA A 100 -8.56 -14.74 8.21
C ALA A 100 -7.32 -14.17 7.51
N GLU A 101 -7.19 -14.41 6.20
CA GLU A 101 -6.07 -13.91 5.41
C GLU A 101 -6.09 -12.38 5.29
N GLN A 102 -7.27 -11.76 5.23
CA GLN A 102 -7.39 -10.31 5.31
C GLN A 102 -6.89 -9.77 6.65
N ASP A 103 -7.32 -10.38 7.77
CA ASP A 103 -6.93 -9.95 9.12
C ASP A 103 -5.43 -10.12 9.35
N ASP A 104 -4.85 -11.22 8.89
CA ASP A 104 -3.40 -11.45 8.98
C ASP A 104 -2.61 -10.43 8.14
N LEU A 105 -3.04 -10.16 6.90
CA LEU A 105 -2.39 -9.17 6.03
C LEU A 105 -2.48 -7.76 6.64
N LEU A 106 -3.65 -7.36 7.13
CA LEU A 106 -3.84 -6.07 7.81
C LEU A 106 -3.02 -5.99 9.09
N GLY A 107 -2.88 -7.10 9.83
CA GLY A 107 -2.03 -7.18 11.01
C GLY A 107 -0.55 -6.97 10.72
N LEU A 108 -0.07 -7.42 9.55
CA LEU A 108 1.31 -7.20 9.09
C LEU A 108 1.56 -5.75 8.64
N LEU A 109 0.60 -5.14 7.96
CA LEU A 109 0.73 -3.78 7.41
C LEU A 109 0.39 -2.68 8.43
N GLY A 110 -0.52 -2.96 9.37
CA GLY A 110 -1.02 -2.00 10.36
C GLY A 110 0.07 -1.25 11.15
N PRO A 111 1.14 -1.91 11.63
CA PRO A 111 2.23 -1.25 12.35
C PRO A 111 2.92 -0.11 11.56
N MET A 112 2.91 -0.19 10.22
CA MET A 112 3.49 0.83 9.34
C MET A 112 2.78 2.19 9.44
N LYS A 113 1.54 2.23 9.97
CA LYS A 113 0.78 3.49 10.17
C LYS A 113 1.58 4.54 10.93
N SER A 114 2.36 4.12 11.93
CA SER A 114 3.17 5.03 12.76
C SER A 114 4.36 5.65 12.02
N GLU A 115 4.78 5.07 10.90
CA GLU A 115 5.82 5.60 10.03
C GLU A 115 5.26 6.47 8.90
N ILE A 116 3.97 6.33 8.59
CA ILE A 116 3.33 6.94 7.42
C ILE A 116 2.54 8.19 7.80
N VAL A 117 1.75 8.13 8.88
CA VAL A 117 0.91 9.25 9.30
C VAL A 117 1.76 10.33 9.95
N GLU A 118 1.75 11.54 9.38
CA GLU A 118 2.49 12.70 9.88
C GLU A 118 1.58 13.72 10.57
N VAL A 119 0.26 13.67 10.31
CA VAL A 119 -0.72 14.64 10.83
C VAL A 119 -1.87 13.93 11.52
N THR A 120 -2.07 14.22 12.81
CA THR A 120 -3.23 13.72 13.55
C THR A 120 -4.51 14.46 13.15
N SER A 121 -5.14 14.02 12.07
CA SER A 121 -6.37 14.62 11.50
C SER A 121 -7.21 13.57 10.77
N LYS A 122 -8.54 13.75 10.77
CA LYS A 122 -9.48 12.95 9.98
C LYS A 122 -9.73 13.50 8.58
N GLU A 123 -9.11 14.62 8.24
CA GLU A 123 -9.25 15.25 6.93
C GLU A 123 -8.73 14.35 5.81
N VAL A 124 -9.38 14.41 4.67
CA VAL A 124 -9.03 13.67 3.44
C VAL A 124 -8.94 14.65 2.28
N GLY A 125 -8.29 14.24 1.19
CA GLY A 125 -8.13 15.08 0.00
C GLY A 125 -7.20 16.26 0.25
N THR A 126 -6.25 16.15 1.18
CA THR A 126 -5.29 17.22 1.42
C THR A 126 -4.27 17.26 0.27
N PRO A 127 -3.82 18.45 -0.17
CA PRO A 127 -2.88 18.54 -1.26
C PRO A 127 -1.55 17.87 -0.89
N LEU A 128 -0.83 17.39 -1.91
CA LEU A 128 0.52 16.89 -1.74
C LEU A 128 1.46 18.09 -1.53
N PRO A 129 2.18 18.20 -0.38
CA PRO A 129 3.01 19.37 -0.10
C PRO A 129 4.15 19.54 -1.10
N ASP A 130 4.50 20.77 -1.47
CA ASP A 130 5.60 21.05 -2.42
C ASP A 130 6.92 20.40 -1.99
N ALA A 131 7.17 20.38 -0.67
CA ALA A 131 8.35 19.78 -0.06
C ALA A 131 8.44 18.25 -0.22
N PHE A 132 7.33 17.56 -0.51
CA PHE A 132 7.36 16.11 -0.73
C PHE A 132 8.16 15.75 -1.98
N GLN A 133 9.03 14.75 -1.84
CA GLN A 133 9.86 14.23 -2.93
C GLN A 133 9.54 12.77 -3.20
N ALA A 134 8.81 12.54 -4.28
CA ALA A 134 8.57 11.21 -4.80
C ALA A 134 9.90 10.50 -5.07
N ALA A 135 9.92 9.19 -4.84
CA ALA A 135 11.08 8.40 -5.18
C ALA A 135 11.31 8.40 -6.71
N PRO A 136 12.57 8.41 -7.17
CA PRO A 136 12.86 8.42 -8.60
C PRO A 136 12.33 7.15 -9.27
N ALA A 137 11.96 7.26 -10.54
CA ALA A 137 11.53 6.13 -11.36
C ALA A 137 12.58 5.00 -11.36
N MET A 138 12.13 3.75 -11.57
CA MET A 138 13.04 2.62 -11.70
C MET A 138 13.95 2.83 -12.91
N ARG A 139 15.25 2.60 -12.73
CA ARG A 139 16.20 2.58 -13.85
C ARG A 139 16.04 1.24 -14.57
N ASN A 140 15.79 1.30 -15.88
CA ASN A 140 15.84 0.14 -16.76
C ASN A 140 17.26 -0.42 -16.88
#